data_AF-A0A2X4Z5C0-F1
#
_entry.id   AF-A0A2X4Z5C0-F1
#
_cell.length_a   1.000
_cell.length_b   1.000
_cell.length_c   1.000
_cell.angle_alpha   90.00
_cell.angle_beta   90.00
_cell.angle_gamma   90.00
#
_symmetry.space_group_name_H-M   'P 1'
#
loop_
_entity.id
_entity.type
_entity.pdbx_description
1 polymer ?
#
loop_
_entity_poly.entity_id
_entity_poly.type
_entity_poly.pdbx_seq_one_letter_code
_entity_poly.pdbx_strand_id
1 'polypeptide(L)'
;MNLLHVVNKVYQNRLLQTEQAFIEFEQALENINSIGDVALISDLCNSFDDSTEIHEVMFGLVHGIEHLYEEQLIEGLEIIAYSVQKLSTELENGWKSYIIGY
;
A
#
# COMPACT_ATOMS: atom_id res chain seq x y z
N MET A 1 -8.77 -14.27 10.01
CA MET A 1 -8.77 -13.33 8.88
C MET A 1 -7.67 -13.74 7.92
N ASN A 2 -7.89 -13.73 6.60
CA ASN A 2 -6.83 -14.05 5.64
C ASN A 2 -6.06 -12.77 5.31
N LEU A 3 -4.80 -12.70 5.75
CA LEU A 3 -3.94 -11.51 5.63
C LEU A 3 -3.79 -11.03 4.18
N LEU A 4 -3.55 -11.98 3.27
CA LEU A 4 -3.42 -11.72 1.83
C LEU A 4 -4.71 -11.15 1.25
N HIS A 5 -5.87 -11.59 1.74
CA HIS A 5 -7.16 -11.08 1.30
C HIS A 5 -7.40 -9.63 1.73
N VAL A 6 -6.97 -9.25 2.94
CA VAL A 6 -7.14 -7.89 3.45
C VAL A 6 -6.23 -6.90 2.73
N VAL A 7 -4.94 -7.25 2.58
CA VAL A 7 -3.99 -6.47 1.78
C VAL A 7 -4.50 -6.26 0.36
N ASN A 8 -4.99 -7.33 -0.28
CA ASN A 8 -5.51 -7.22 -1.64
C ASN A 8 -6.71 -6.29 -1.73
N LYS A 9 -7.58 -6.23 -0.70
CA LYS A 9 -8.69 -5.27 -0.68
C LYS A 9 -8.24 -3.82 -0.67
N VAL A 10 -7.17 -3.49 0.07
CA VAL A 10 -6.57 -2.15 0.03
C VAL A 10 -6.10 -1.86 -1.40
N TYR A 11 -5.34 -2.77 -2.00
CA TYR A 11 -4.82 -2.58 -3.35
C TYR A 11 -5.91 -2.45 -4.42
N GLN A 12 -6.93 -3.32 -4.43
CA GLN A 12 -8.00 -3.30 -5.44
C GLN A 12 -8.85 -2.02 -5.36
N ASN A 13 -9.03 -1.47 -4.16
CA ASN A 13 -9.88 -0.31 -3.94
C ASN A 13 -9.12 1.03 -3.90
N ARG A 14 -7.79 1.05 -4.14
CA ARG A 14 -6.94 2.25 -4.01
C ARG A 14 -7.33 3.45 -4.89
N LEU A 15 -8.04 3.21 -6.01
CA LEU A 15 -8.56 4.26 -6.90
C LEU A 15 -9.89 4.85 -6.42
N LEU A 16 -10.56 4.20 -5.46
CA LEU A 16 -11.72 4.71 -4.71
C LEU A 16 -12.84 5.26 -5.60
N GLN A 17 -13.08 4.58 -6.73
CA GLN A 17 -13.98 5.05 -7.78
C GLN A 17 -15.47 5.06 -7.36
N THR A 18 -15.80 4.43 -6.23
CA THR A 18 -17.17 4.32 -5.71
C THR A 18 -17.18 4.42 -4.19
N GLU A 19 -18.32 4.81 -3.62
CA GLU A 19 -18.54 4.81 -2.17
C GLU A 19 -18.33 3.42 -1.54
N GLN A 20 -18.73 2.35 -2.23
CA GLN A 20 -18.49 0.99 -1.76
C GLN A 20 -17.00 0.64 -1.72
N ALA A 21 -16.24 1.03 -2.75
CA ALA A 21 -14.79 0.84 -2.78
C ALA A 21 -14.12 1.58 -1.62
N PHE A 22 -14.58 2.80 -1.31
CA PHE A 22 -14.13 3.56 -0.16
C PHE A 22 -14.36 2.83 1.16
N ILE A 23 -15.59 2.36 1.41
CA ILE A 23 -15.93 1.62 2.65
C ILE A 23 -15.06 0.36 2.79
N GLU A 24 -14.87 -0.37 1.70
CA GLU A 24 -14.06 -1.59 1.70
C GLU A 24 -12.58 -1.32 1.93
N PHE A 25 -12.08 -0.19 1.43
CA PHE A 25 -10.71 0.26 1.61
C PHE A 25 -10.44 0.60 3.08
N GLU A 26 -11.27 1.47 3.67
CA GLU A 26 -11.13 1.90 5.07
C GLU A 26 -11.25 0.72 6.04
N GLN A 27 -12.23 -0.16 5.82
CA GLN A 27 -12.35 -1.39 6.62
C GLN A 27 -11.12 -2.30 6.48
N ALA A 28 -10.53 -2.38 5.30
CA ALA A 28 -9.33 -3.19 5.09
C ALA A 28 -8.11 -2.56 5.81
N LEU A 29 -7.95 -1.24 5.78
CA LEU A 29 -6.90 -0.54 6.54
C LEU A 29 -7.08 -0.69 8.05
N GLU A 30 -8.28 -0.52 8.58
CA GLU A 30 -8.56 -0.72 10.02
C GLU A 30 -8.21 -2.14 10.48
N ASN A 31 -8.51 -3.14 9.63
CA ASN A 31 -8.14 -4.52 9.87
C ASN A 31 -6.61 -4.73 9.88
N ILE A 32 -5.88 -4.08 8.98
CA ILE A 32 -4.41 -4.13 8.94
C ILE A 32 -3.81 -3.47 10.20
N ASN A 33 -4.31 -2.30 10.57
CA ASN A 33 -3.88 -1.60 11.78
C ASN A 33 -4.10 -2.46 13.04
N SER A 34 -5.26 -3.14 13.11
CA SER A 34 -5.57 -4.05 14.21
C SER A 34 -4.66 -5.29 14.27
N ILE A 35 -4.06 -5.70 13.15
CA ILE A 35 -3.07 -6.77 13.11
C ILE A 35 -1.72 -6.28 13.64
N GLY A 36 -1.33 -5.05 13.30
CA GLY A 36 -0.11 -4.42 13.82
C GLY A 36 1.20 -5.06 13.36
N ASP A 37 1.19 -5.76 12.21
CA ASP A 37 2.39 -6.44 11.68
C ASP A 37 3.16 -5.50 10.73
N VAL A 38 4.36 -5.12 11.15
CA VAL A 38 5.27 -4.22 10.41
C VAL A 38 5.63 -4.78 9.02
N ALA A 39 5.59 -6.10 8.82
CA ALA A 39 5.87 -6.72 7.53
C ALA A 39 4.86 -6.31 6.44
N LEU A 40 3.65 -5.86 6.83
CA LEU A 40 2.59 -5.43 5.92
C LEU A 40 2.88 -4.09 5.24
N ILE A 41 3.86 -3.32 5.74
CA ILE A 41 4.23 -2.03 5.17
C ILE A 41 4.60 -2.17 3.69
N SER A 42 5.34 -3.23 3.32
CA SER A 42 5.75 -3.44 1.94
C SER A 42 4.57 -3.64 0.99
N ASP A 43 3.54 -4.34 1.47
CA ASP A 43 2.31 -4.56 0.74
C ASP A 43 1.47 -3.28 0.62
N LEU A 44 1.39 -2.49 1.69
CA LEU A 44 0.71 -1.19 1.68
C LEU A 44 1.37 -0.19 0.74
N CYS A 45 2.70 -0.16 0.65
CA CYS A 45 3.42 0.69 -0.29
C CYS A 45 3.00 0.44 -1.75
N ASN A 46 2.60 -0.79 -2.12
CA ASN A 46 2.11 -1.10 -3.47
C ASN A 46 0.74 -0.47 -3.76
N SER A 47 0.03 0.01 -2.74
CA SER A 47 -1.29 0.62 -2.88
C SER A 47 -1.25 2.13 -3.14
N PHE A 48 -0.06 2.75 -3.11
CA PHE A 48 0.09 4.12 -3.60
C PHE A 48 -0.09 4.15 -5.12
N ASP A 49 -0.98 5.03 -5.59
CA ASP A 49 -1.28 5.19 -7.01
C ASP A 49 -1.44 6.68 -7.33
N ASP A 50 -0.67 7.19 -8.29
CA ASP A 50 -0.71 8.60 -8.71
C ASP A 50 -2.06 8.99 -9.32
N SER A 51 -2.88 8.01 -9.71
CA SER A 51 -4.23 8.22 -10.25
C SER A 51 -5.29 8.39 -9.16
N THR A 52 -4.93 8.28 -7.87
CA THR A 52 -5.86 8.47 -6.76
C THR A 52 -6.11 9.96 -6.52
N GLU A 53 -7.29 10.43 -6.92
CA GLU A 53 -7.71 11.84 -6.80
C GLU A 53 -8.15 12.24 -5.38
N ILE A 54 -8.39 11.26 -4.49
CA ILE A 54 -8.92 11.50 -3.13
C ILE A 54 -7.77 11.52 -2.13
N HIS A 55 -7.23 12.72 -1.87
CA HIS A 55 -6.08 12.92 -0.98
C HIS A 55 -6.29 12.40 0.44
N GLU A 56 -7.49 12.53 1.01
CA GLU A 56 -7.81 12.06 2.37
C GLU A 56 -7.54 10.56 2.54
N VAL A 57 -7.70 9.78 1.49
CA VAL A 57 -7.46 8.34 1.54
C VAL A 57 -5.98 7.99 1.34
N MET A 58 -5.25 8.80 0.56
CA MET A 58 -3.78 8.71 0.52
C MET A 58 -3.18 9.01 1.90
N PHE A 59 -3.77 9.94 2.66
CA PHE A 59 -3.42 10.13 4.07
C PHE A 59 -3.78 8.91 4.93
N GLY A 60 -4.90 8.24 4.67
CA GLY A 60 -5.25 6.96 5.30
C GLY A 60 -4.17 5.90 5.15
N LEU A 61 -3.59 5.74 3.95
CA LEU A 61 -2.44 4.84 3.72
C LEU A 61 -1.20 5.25 4.51
N VAL A 62 -0.85 6.53 4.46
CA VAL A 62 0.32 7.07 5.19
C VAL A 62 0.15 6.82 6.68
N HIS A 63 -1.02 7.15 7.25
CA HIS A 63 -1.30 6.94 8.67
C HIS A 63 -1.36 5.46 9.05
N GLY A 64 -1.88 4.60 8.19
CA GLY A 64 -1.83 3.15 8.40
C GLY A 64 -0.40 2.63 8.47
N ILE A 65 0.46 3.06 7.55
CA ILE A 65 1.90 2.70 7.56
C ILE A 65 2.58 3.25 8.82
N GLU A 66 2.33 4.52 9.17
CA GLU A 66 2.86 5.15 10.41
C GLU A 66 2.48 4.35 11.65
N HIS A 67 1.23 3.91 11.74
CA HIS A 67 0.75 3.10 12.85
C HIS A 67 1.48 1.75 12.95
N LEU A 68 1.72 1.08 11.82
CA LEU A 68 2.41 -0.23 11.80
C LEU A 68 3.86 -0.17 12.31
N TYR A 69 4.54 0.97 12.15
CA TYR A 69 5.91 1.12 12.64
C TYR A 69 6.06 1.96 13.89
N GLU A 70 4.98 2.45 14.51
CA GLU A 70 5.04 3.46 15.58
C GLU A 70 5.96 3.03 16.75
N GLU A 71 5.95 1.74 17.11
CA GLU A 71 6.82 1.14 18.13
C GLU A 71 8.09 0.47 17.56
N GLN A 72 8.23 0.41 16.23
CA GLN A 72 9.31 -0.30 15.50
C GLN A 72 9.95 0.60 14.42
N LEU A 73 10.27 1.84 14.79
CA LEU A 73 10.66 2.90 13.85
C LEU A 73 11.79 2.51 12.88
N ILE A 74 12.90 1.94 13.37
CA ILE A 74 14.05 1.60 12.51
C ILE A 74 13.65 0.54 11.48
N GLU A 75 13.02 -0.55 11.93
CA GLU A 75 12.57 -1.64 11.07
C GLU A 75 11.53 -1.16 10.04
N GLY A 76 10.56 -0.37 10.47
CA GLY A 76 9.57 0.21 9.57
C GLY A 76 10.20 1.09 8.48
N LEU A 77 11.14 1.97 8.85
CA LEU A 77 11.85 2.82 7.89
C LEU A 77 12.72 2.00 6.92
N GLU A 78 13.35 0.93 7.39
CA GLU A 78 14.09 -0.01 6.52
C GLU A 78 13.16 -0.69 5.50
N ILE A 79 11.97 -1.14 5.94
CA ILE A 79 10.98 -1.74 5.06
C ILE A 79 10.43 -0.73 4.05
N ILE A 80 10.17 0.52 4.46
CA ILE A 80 9.75 1.60 3.55
C ILE A 80 10.82 1.84 2.48
N ALA A 81 12.08 2.02 2.90
CA ALA A 81 13.18 2.27 1.98
C ALA A 81 13.34 1.15 0.95
N TYR A 82 13.28 -0.11 1.42
CA TYR A 82 13.30 -1.28 0.55
C TYR A 82 12.12 -1.30 -0.43
N SER A 83 10.91 -1.01 0.06
CA SER A 83 9.68 -1.10 -0.72
C SER A 83 9.63 -0.03 -1.82
N VAL A 84 10.05 1.20 -1.52
CA VAL A 84 10.18 2.27 -2.52
C VAL A 84 11.22 1.90 -3.58
N GLN A 85 12.37 1.34 -3.18
CA GLN A 85 13.38 0.89 -4.14
C GLN A 85 12.87 -0.23 -5.05
N LYS A 86 12.13 -1.20 -4.49
CA LYS A 86 11.49 -2.28 -5.22
C LYS A 86 10.51 -1.75 -6.26
N LEU A 87 9.61 -0.84 -5.87
CA LEU A 87 8.64 -0.21 -6.76
C LEU A 87 9.32 0.53 -7.92
N SER A 88 10.38 1.30 -7.64
CA SER A 88 11.17 1.97 -8.68
C SER A 88 11.74 0.98 -9.69
N THR A 89 12.26 -0.15 -9.21
CA THR A 89 12.85 -1.19 -10.06
C THR A 89 11.78 -1.88 -10.92
N GLU A 90 10.61 -2.17 -10.36
CA GLU A 90 9.48 -2.77 -11.08
C GLU A 90 8.94 -1.85 -12.18
N LEU A 91 8.82 -0.55 -11.88
CA LEU A 91 8.47 0.47 -12.88
C LEU A 91 9.49 0.49 -14.01
N GLU A 92 10.78 0.64 -13.71
CA GLU A 92 11.83 0.64 -14.74
C GLU A 92 11.80 -0.60 -15.63
N ASN A 93 11.55 -1.78 -15.04
CA ASN A 93 11.45 -3.03 -15.78
C ASN A 93 10.19 -3.09 -16.66
N GLY A 94 9.05 -2.60 -16.17
CA GLY A 94 7.81 -2.49 -16.95
C GLY A 94 7.93 -1.50 -18.12
N TRP A 95 8.60 -0.37 -17.91
CA TRP A 95 8.91 0.57 -18.99
C TRP A 95 9.84 -0.04 -20.03
N LYS A 96 10.86 -0.78 -19.60
CA LYS A 96 11.72 -1.54 -20.51
C LYS A 96 10.88 -2.52 -21.32
N SER A 97 10.13 -3.44 -20.69
CA SER A 97 9.35 -4.44 -21.45
C SER A 97 8.39 -3.81 -22.47
N TYR A 98 7.75 -2.68 -22.15
CA TYR A 98 6.90 -1.94 -23.08
C TYR A 98 7.65 -1.42 -24.31
N ILE A 99 8.89 -0.92 -24.14
CA ILE A 99 9.70 -0.36 -25.23
C ILE A 99 10.36 -1.45 -26.08
N ILE A 100 10.87 -2.51 -25.47
CA ILE A 100 11.62 -3.59 -26.15
C ILE A 100 10.76 -4.77 -26.59
N GLY A 101 9.49 -4.84 -26.20
CA GLY A 101 8.50 -5.77 -26.75
C GLY A 101 8.76 -7.25 -26.48
N TYR A 102 9.25 -7.59 -25.29
CA TYR A 102 9.40 -8.98 -24.83
C TYR A 102 8.10 -9.50 -24.20
#